data_AF-A0A9X9WHF3-F1
#
_entry.id   AF-A0A9X9WHF3-F1
#
_cell.length_a   1.000
_cell.length_b   1.000
_cell.length_c   1.000
_cell.angle_alpha   90.00
_cell.angle_beta   90.00
_cell.angle_gamma   90.00
#
_symmetry.space_group_name_H-M   'P 1'
#
loop_
_entity.id
_entity.type
_entity.pdbx_description
1 polymer ?
#
loop_
_entity_poly.entity_id
_entity_poly.type
_entity_poly.pdbx_seq_one_letter_code
_entity_poly.pdbx_strand_id
1 'polypeptide(L)'
;MWHLGPLAFAAPWLLLALPALPVLWWLLRVSPPAPRTQAFPAIRLLRDLPPTEETPHRTPWWLLLLRLVAAALVIIGLARPVWQPQAGGGGSGPLLLVVDNGWAAAPDWPARVASASAALDAAAREGRRVAL
;
A
#
# COMPACT_ATOMS: atom_id res chain seq x y z
N MET A 1 16.26 7.07 -1.49
CA MET A 1 15.78 6.51 -0.22
C MET A 1 15.51 7.70 0.69
N TRP A 2 14.28 7.89 1.19
CA TRP A 2 14.01 8.93 2.18
C TRP A 2 13.86 8.27 3.55
N HIS A 3 14.41 8.91 4.58
CA HIS A 3 14.43 8.42 5.95
C HIS A 3 13.60 9.36 6.83
N LEU A 4 12.64 8.81 7.58
CA LEU A 4 11.91 9.49 8.63
C LEU A 4 12.10 8.70 9.92
N GLY A 5 13.10 9.08 10.72
CA GLY A 5 13.48 8.37 11.94
C GLY A 5 13.83 6.89 11.64
N PRO A 6 13.21 5.91 12.34
CA PRO A 6 13.48 4.49 12.13
C PRO A 6 12.83 3.92 10.86
N LEU A 7 12.01 4.68 10.12
CA LEU A 7 11.42 4.25 8.85
C LEU A 7 12.22 4.78 7.66
N ALA A 8 12.50 3.90 6.69
CA ALA A 8 12.89 4.29 5.34
C ALA A 8 11.83 3.90 4.33
N PHE A 9 11.71 4.67 3.25
CA PHE A 9 10.90 4.33 2.09
C PHE A 9 11.80 4.15 0.88
N ALA A 10 11.65 3.02 0.19
CA ALA A 10 12.39 2.76 -1.05
C ALA A 10 11.88 3.66 -2.18
N ALA A 11 10.55 3.85 -2.27
CA ALA A 11 9.87 4.67 -3.28
C ALA A 11 9.05 5.81 -2.64
N PRO A 12 9.72 6.82 -2.03
CA PRO A 12 9.04 7.86 -1.27
C PRO A 12 8.13 8.76 -2.10
N TRP A 13 8.39 8.91 -3.40
CA TRP A 13 7.52 9.65 -4.32
C TRP A 13 6.11 9.08 -4.38
N LEU A 14 5.92 7.79 -4.09
CA LEU A 14 4.59 7.20 -4.07
C LEU A 14 3.73 7.73 -2.92
N LEU A 15 4.36 8.21 -1.83
CA LEU A 15 3.64 8.86 -0.73
C LEU A 15 2.98 10.17 -1.19
N LEU A 16 3.45 10.80 -2.28
CA LEU A 16 2.78 11.94 -2.90
C LEU A 16 1.42 11.56 -3.52
N ALA A 17 1.10 10.27 -3.65
CA ALA A 17 -0.23 9.83 -4.06
C ALA A 17 -1.26 9.89 -2.91
N LEU A 18 -0.85 9.96 -1.63
CA LEU A 18 -1.79 10.13 -0.52
C LEU A 18 -2.69 11.37 -0.67
N PRO A 19 -2.19 12.58 -1.01
CA PRO A 19 -3.05 13.73 -1.26
C PRO A 19 -3.94 13.58 -2.50
N ALA A 20 -3.72 12.59 -3.37
CA ALA A 20 -4.66 12.26 -4.45
C ALA A 20 -5.86 11.43 -3.98
N LEU A 21 -5.85 10.86 -2.75
CA LEU A 21 -6.99 10.13 -2.18
C LEU A 21 -8.30 10.96 -2.15
N PRO A 22 -8.33 12.25 -1.77
CA PRO A 22 -9.54 13.07 -1.88
C PRO A 22 -10.01 13.28 -3.33
N VAL A 23 -9.10 13.27 -4.31
CA VAL A 23 -9.47 13.31 -5.73
C VAL A 23 -10.10 11.98 -6.14
N LEU A 24 -9.52 10.86 -5.71
CA LEU A 24 -10.08 9.52 -5.90
C LEU A 24 -11.46 9.39 -5.23
N TRP A 25 -11.62 9.95 -4.04
CA TRP A 25 -12.89 10.06 -3.33
C TRP A 25 -13.93 10.82 -4.14
N TRP A 26 -13.54 11.97 -4.69
CA TRP A 26 -14.42 12.79 -5.51
C TRP A 26 -14.85 12.04 -6.78
N LEU A 27 -13.92 11.34 -7.43
CA LEU A 27 -14.18 10.53 -8.62
C LEU A 27 -15.07 9.31 -8.31
N LEU A 28 -14.88 8.66 -7.17
CA LEU A 28 -15.72 7.54 -6.72
C LEU A 28 -17.09 8.00 -6.19
N ARG A 29 -17.22 9.27 -5.81
CA ARG A 29 -18.48 9.92 -5.45
C ARG A 29 -19.19 10.53 -6.66
N VAL A 30 -18.89 10.08 -7.88
CA VAL A 30 -19.81 10.28 -9.01
C VAL A 30 -21.08 9.51 -8.66
N SER A 31 -21.97 10.22 -7.99
CA SER A 31 -23.29 9.74 -7.63
C SER A 31 -24.05 9.59 -8.93
N PRO A 32 -24.83 8.51 -9.12
CA PRO A 32 -25.59 8.33 -10.35
C PRO A 32 -26.39 9.60 -10.65
N PRO A 33 -26.49 10.00 -11.93
CA PRO A 33 -27.25 11.18 -12.33
C PRO A 33 -28.66 11.08 -11.73
N ALA A 34 -29.20 12.22 -11.27
CA ALA A 34 -30.49 12.27 -10.60
C ALA A 34 -31.54 11.47 -11.40
N PRO A 35 -32.35 10.63 -10.72
CA PRO A 35 -33.33 9.80 -11.41
C PRO A 35 -34.24 10.67 -12.28
N ARG A 36 -34.33 10.33 -13.56
CA ARG A 36 -35.18 11.08 -14.50
C ARG A 36 -36.63 10.76 -14.18
N THR A 37 -37.41 11.77 -13.80
CA THR A 37 -38.85 11.63 -13.60
C THR A 37 -39.52 11.47 -14.95
N GLN A 38 -40.00 10.25 -15.25
CA GLN A 38 -40.78 9.98 -16.44
C GLN A 38 -42.23 9.71 -16.04
N ALA A 39 -43.16 10.43 -16.67
CA ALA A 39 -44.58 10.21 -16.47
C ALA A 39 -44.94 8.82 -17.03
N PHE A 40 -45.19 7.86 -16.15
CA PHE A 40 -45.62 6.51 -16.52
C PHE A 40 -47.13 6.38 -16.31
N PRO A 41 -47.97 6.42 -17.37
CA PRO A 41 -49.43 6.53 -17.25
C PRO A 41 -50.07 5.38 -16.48
N ALA A 42 -49.46 4.18 -16.54
CA ALA A 42 -49.94 2.98 -15.87
C ALA A 42 -49.87 3.05 -14.33
N ILE A 43 -49.15 4.02 -13.74
CA ILE A 43 -49.18 4.29 -12.29
C ILE A 43 -50.60 4.63 -11.82
N ARG A 44 -51.47 5.14 -12.71
CA ARG A 44 -52.89 5.38 -12.40
C ARG A 44 -53.65 4.12 -11.99
N LEU A 45 -53.27 2.93 -12.48
CA LEU A 45 -53.84 1.65 -12.04
C LEU A 45 -53.34 1.19 -10.67
N LEU A 46 -52.20 1.71 -10.21
CA LEU A 46 -51.52 1.30 -8.99
C LEU A 46 -51.78 2.28 -7.83
N ARG A 47 -52.67 3.25 -8.01
CA ARG A 47 -52.93 4.35 -7.05
C ARG A 47 -53.48 3.89 -5.70
N ASP A 48 -54.11 2.71 -5.66
CA ASP A 48 -54.69 2.12 -4.45
C ASP A 48 -53.70 1.23 -3.68
N LEU A 49 -52.49 1.02 -4.20
CA LEU A 49 -51.43 0.30 -3.50
C LEU A 49 -50.67 1.25 -2.57
N PRO A 50 -50.44 0.88 -1.30
CA PRO A 50 -49.64 1.68 -0.39
C PRO A 50 -48.22 1.85 -0.97
N PRO A 51 -47.68 3.08 -1.02
CA PRO A 51 -46.34 3.31 -1.54
C PRO A 51 -45.33 2.57 -0.67
N THR A 52 -44.57 1.65 -1.27
CA THR A 52 -43.37 1.10 -0.65
C THR A 52 -42.30 2.17 -0.77
N GLU A 53 -41.83 2.73 0.35
CA GLU A 53 -40.68 3.63 0.33
C GLU A 53 -39.45 2.85 -0.17
N GLU A 54 -39.08 3.05 -1.43
CA GLU A 54 -37.74 2.73 -1.87
C GLU A 54 -36.80 3.75 -1.24
N THR A 55 -36.21 3.36 -0.12
CA THR A 55 -35.23 4.17 0.60
C THR A 55 -34.05 4.41 -0.34
N PRO A 56 -33.66 5.67 -0.61
CA PRO A 56 -32.46 5.95 -1.38
C PRO A 56 -31.27 5.31 -0.66
N HIS A 57 -30.67 4.28 -1.27
CA HIS A 57 -29.43 3.67 -0.78
C HIS A 57 -28.28 4.66 -0.91
N ARG A 58 -28.21 5.66 -0.03
CA ARG A 58 -26.99 6.43 0.19
C ARG A 58 -25.93 5.42 0.65
N THR A 59 -24.82 5.38 -0.08
CA THR A 59 -23.63 4.66 0.40
C THR A 59 -23.28 5.18 1.79
N PRO A 60 -23.25 4.31 2.82
CA PRO A 60 -22.95 4.74 4.16
C PRO A 60 -21.51 5.24 4.24
N TRP A 61 -21.29 6.32 4.99
CA TRP A 61 -20.01 7.03 5.05
C TRP A 61 -18.85 6.16 5.53
N TRP A 62 -19.13 5.12 6.34
CA TRP A 62 -18.14 4.19 6.86
C TRP A 62 -17.52 3.31 5.75
N LEU A 63 -18.30 2.90 4.74
CA LEU A 63 -17.77 2.16 3.57
C LEU A 63 -16.78 3.02 2.80
N LEU A 64 -17.07 4.31 2.77
CA LEU A 64 -16.23 5.31 2.11
C LEU A 64 -14.91 5.50 2.86
N LEU A 65 -14.96 5.60 4.20
CA LEU A 65 -13.77 5.64 5.05
C LEU A 65 -12.93 4.37 4.89
N LEU A 66 -13.55 3.19 4.93
CA LEU A 66 -12.87 1.90 4.76
C LEU A 66 -12.12 1.84 3.43
N ARG A 67 -12.74 2.31 2.35
CA ARG A 67 -12.14 2.35 1.02
C ARG A 67 -10.92 3.26 0.94
N LEU A 68 -10.97 4.42 1.61
CA LEU A 68 -9.83 5.33 1.70
C LEU A 68 -8.69 4.74 2.52
N VAL A 69 -8.99 4.07 3.64
CA VAL A 69 -7.99 3.36 4.45
C VAL A 69 -7.34 2.25 3.63
N ALA A 70 -8.11 1.44 2.93
CA ALA A 70 -7.58 0.39 2.06
C ALA A 70 -6.65 0.95 0.98
N ALA A 71 -7.07 2.02 0.29
CA ALA A 71 -6.24 2.69 -0.71
C ALA A 71 -4.95 3.27 -0.09
N ALA A 72 -5.02 3.89 1.09
CA ALA A 72 -3.85 4.40 1.80
C ALA A 72 -2.87 3.27 2.17
N LEU A 73 -3.36 2.14 2.66
CA LEU A 73 -2.54 0.96 2.98
C LEU A 73 -1.84 0.40 1.73
N VAL A 74 -2.53 0.36 0.59
CA VAL A 74 -1.92 -0.05 -0.70
C VAL A 74 -0.81 0.91 -1.09
N ILE A 75 -1.03 2.23 -1.04
CA ILE A 75 -0.02 3.24 -1.35
C ILE A 75 1.20 3.08 -0.43
N ILE A 76 0.97 2.94 0.88
CA ILE A 76 2.05 2.76 1.85
C ILE A 76 2.80 1.45 1.57
N GLY A 77 2.10 0.33 1.37
CA GLY A 77 2.73 -0.97 1.07
C GLY A 77 3.59 -0.93 -0.19
N LEU A 78 3.10 -0.28 -1.25
CA LEU A 78 3.83 -0.09 -2.50
C LEU A 78 5.03 0.87 -2.36
N ALA A 79 5.01 1.79 -1.38
CA ALA A 79 6.17 2.63 -1.07
C ALA A 79 7.33 1.86 -0.42
N ARG A 80 7.08 0.58 -0.07
CA ARG A 80 8.01 -0.37 0.57
C ARG A 80 8.67 0.22 1.82
N PRO A 81 7.89 0.37 2.92
CA PRO A 81 8.43 0.84 4.19
C PRO A 81 9.41 -0.20 4.74
N VAL A 82 10.56 0.26 5.20
CA VAL A 82 11.60 -0.55 5.84
C VAL A 82 11.78 -0.04 7.26
N TRP A 83 11.63 -0.94 8.23
CA TRP A 83 11.89 -0.68 9.63
C TRP A 83 13.37 -0.87 9.94
N GLN A 84 13.99 0.09 10.63
CA GLN A 84 15.42 0.11 10.96
C GLN A 84 16.29 -0.18 9.73
N PRO A 85 16.32 0.74 8.75
CA PRO A 85 17.20 0.61 7.60
C PRO A 85 18.64 0.51 8.12
N GLN A 86 19.24 -0.67 7.99
CA GLN A 86 20.68 -0.82 8.20
C GLN A 86 21.36 0.12 7.21
N ALA A 87 22.34 0.89 7.66
CA ALA A 87 23.19 1.68 6.77
C ALA A 87 24.01 0.71 5.92
N GLY A 88 23.40 0.15 4.86
CA GLY A 88 24.11 -0.60 3.84
C GLY A 88 25.15 0.34 3.25
N GLY A 89 26.40 -0.14 3.13
CA GLY A 89 27.51 0.64 2.57
C GLY A 89 27.04 1.40 1.34
N GLY A 90 27.20 2.73 1.36
CA GLY A 90 26.45 3.68 0.54
C GLY A 90 26.65 3.57 -0.97
N GLY A 91 26.06 2.55 -1.60
CA GLY A 91 26.15 2.31 -3.02
C GLY A 91 24.96 1.54 -3.58
N SER A 92 24.51 1.93 -4.76
CA SER A 92 23.46 1.26 -5.55
C SER A 92 23.99 0.07 -6.37
N GLY A 93 25.26 -0.30 -6.20
CA GLY A 93 25.94 -1.36 -6.94
C GLY A 93 25.71 -2.78 -6.38
N PRO A 94 26.20 -3.82 -7.09
CA PRO A 94 26.10 -5.22 -6.66
C PRO A 94 26.65 -5.43 -5.25
N LEU A 95 26.03 -6.33 -4.49
CA LEU A 95 26.53 -6.77 -3.19
C LEU A 95 27.59 -7.86 -3.42
N LEU A 96 28.83 -7.60 -3.01
CA LEU A 96 29.87 -8.63 -2.88
C LEU A 96 29.93 -9.07 -1.41
N LEU A 97 29.71 -10.35 -1.14
CA LEU A 97 29.72 -10.89 0.21
C LEU A 97 30.96 -11.77 0.43
N VAL A 98 31.97 -11.22 1.11
CA VAL A 98 33.18 -11.96 1.47
C VAL A 98 33.02 -12.55 2.89
N VAL A 99 33.09 -13.88 3.01
CA VAL A 99 32.95 -14.59 4.29
C VAL A 99 34.21 -15.39 4.60
N ASP A 100 34.84 -15.09 5.74
CA ASP A 100 35.91 -15.93 6.29
C ASP A 100 35.31 -17.14 7.01
N ASN A 101 35.70 -18.34 6.57
CA ASN A 101 35.26 -19.63 7.09
C ASN A 101 36.38 -20.41 7.81
N GLY A 102 37.45 -19.73 8.24
CA GLY A 102 38.54 -20.35 8.99
C GLY A 102 38.13 -20.84 10.39
N TRP A 103 38.99 -21.65 11.00
CA TRP A 103 38.81 -22.22 12.35
C TRP A 103 38.51 -21.18 13.44
N ALA A 104 39.12 -19.99 13.35
CA ALA A 104 38.93 -18.89 14.29
C ALA A 104 37.50 -18.29 14.25
N ALA A 105 36.76 -18.51 13.16
CA ALA A 105 35.38 -18.04 13.02
C ALA A 105 34.35 -18.99 13.64
N ALA A 106 34.75 -20.21 14.05
CA ALA A 106 33.83 -21.22 14.56
C ALA A 106 32.96 -20.76 15.75
N PRO A 107 33.48 -20.04 16.77
CA PRO A 107 32.67 -19.59 17.89
C PRO A 107 31.52 -18.66 17.48
N ASP A 108 31.75 -17.79 16.49
CA ASP A 108 30.80 -16.77 16.04
C ASP A 108 30.10 -17.14 14.72
N TRP A 109 30.29 -18.37 14.24
CA TRP A 109 29.78 -18.81 12.94
C TRP A 109 28.26 -18.61 12.79
N PRO A 110 27.42 -18.94 13.79
CA PRO A 110 25.98 -18.69 13.70
C PRO A 110 25.64 -17.20 13.51
N ALA A 111 26.35 -16.30 14.21
CA ALA A 111 26.12 -14.87 14.11
C ALA A 111 26.52 -14.34 12.72
N ARG A 112 27.64 -14.81 12.17
CA ARG A 112 28.09 -14.47 10.81
C ARG A 112 27.09 -14.91 9.75
N VAL A 113 26.57 -16.13 9.84
CA VAL A 113 25.53 -16.64 8.93
C VAL A 113 24.24 -15.81 9.04
N ALA A 114 23.85 -15.39 10.25
CA ALA A 114 22.69 -14.53 10.47
C ALA A 114 22.88 -13.15 9.82
N SER A 115 24.06 -12.52 10.00
CA SER A 115 24.37 -11.24 9.37
C SER A 115 24.44 -11.31 7.84
N ALA A 116 25.06 -12.37 7.30
CA ALA A 116 25.11 -12.63 5.87
C ALA A 116 23.71 -12.78 5.26
N SER A 117 22.86 -13.60 5.90
CA SER A 117 21.46 -13.79 5.49
C SER A 117 20.68 -12.48 5.48
N ALA A 118 20.82 -11.66 6.53
CA ALA A 118 20.16 -10.35 6.60
C ALA A 118 20.62 -9.37 5.49
N ALA A 119 21.90 -9.40 5.12
CA ALA A 119 22.43 -8.60 4.01
C ALA A 119 21.92 -9.08 2.65
N LEU A 120 21.80 -10.40 2.45
CA LEU A 120 21.22 -11.00 1.24
C LEU A 120 19.75 -10.63 1.08
N ASP A 121 18.97 -10.72 2.15
CA ASP A 121 17.55 -10.34 2.16
C ASP A 121 17.37 -8.85 1.81
N ALA A 122 18.25 -7.98 2.32
CA ALA A 122 18.24 -6.56 1.99
C ALA A 122 18.55 -6.33 0.50
N ALA A 123 19.60 -6.96 -0.04
CA ALA A 123 19.95 -6.86 -1.45
C ALA A 123 18.84 -7.39 -2.37
N ALA A 124 18.20 -8.50 -2.01
CA ALA A 124 17.07 -9.07 -2.73
C ALA A 124 15.86 -8.11 -2.75
N ARG A 125 15.56 -7.45 -1.62
CA ARG A 125 14.51 -6.42 -1.56
C ARG A 125 14.82 -5.24 -2.49
N GLU A 126 16.08 -4.86 -2.62
CA GLU A 126 16.54 -3.75 -3.47
C GLU A 126 16.74 -4.14 -4.94
N GLY A 127 16.58 -5.42 -5.30
CA GLY A 127 16.84 -5.92 -6.65
C GLY A 127 18.31 -5.87 -7.06
N ARG A 128 19.23 -5.84 -6.09
CA ARG A 128 20.67 -5.80 -6.37
C ARG A 128 21.19 -7.20 -6.71
N ARG A 129 22.11 -7.26 -7.68
CA ARG A 129 22.84 -8.49 -7.98
C ARG A 129 23.78 -8.81 -6.83
N VAL A 130 23.88 -10.10 -6.50
CA VAL A 130 24.74 -10.61 -5.44
C VAL A 130 25.82 -11.49 -6.04
N ALA A 131 27.06 -11.31 -5.59
CA ALA A 131 28.17 -12.22 -5.81
C ALA A 131 28.76 -12.63 -4.46
N LEU A 132 29.29 -13.85 -4.40
CA LEU A 132 30.00 -14.44 -3.26
C LEU A 132 31.50 -14.39 -3.53
#